data_AF-A0AAN6S3A9-F1
#
_entry.id   AF-A0AAN6S3A9-F1
#
_cell.length_a   1.000
_cell.length_b   1.000
_cell.length_c   1.000
_cell.angle_alpha   90.00
_cell.angle_beta   90.00
_cell.angle_gamma   90.00
#
_symmetry.space_group_name_H-M   'P 1'
#
loop_
_entity.id
_entity.type
_entity.pdbx_description
1 polymer ?
#
loop_
_entity_poly.entity_id
_entity_poly.type
_entity_poly.pdbx_seq_one_letter_code
_entity_poly.pdbx_strand_id
1 'polypeptide(L)' 'RPGYPFVMIDGLLYNIRPNGTRSLYVPYLEIKLILGAAHDDKHHFRRDRILYELRGLLINKKTYLVKKYVKHYLTYLLN' A
#
# COMPACT_ATOMS: atom_id res chain seq x y z
N ARG A 1 23.30 -3.45 -6.05
CA ARG A 1 22.18 -2.94 -6.89
C ARG A 1 22.17 -1.43 -6.71
N PRO A 2 22.24 -0.61 -7.78
CA PRO A 2 22.09 0.84 -7.63
C PRO A 2 20.77 1.10 -6.91
N GLY A 3 20.80 1.91 -5.86
CA GLY A 3 19.56 2.32 -5.17
C GLY A 3 18.65 2.98 -6.19
N TYR A 4 17.41 2.49 -6.33
CA TYR A 4 16.44 3.12 -7.22
C TYR A 4 16.26 4.59 -6.82
N PRO A 5 16.28 5.54 -7.77
CA PRO A 5 16.27 6.95 -7.43
C PRO A 5 14.96 7.32 -6.72
N PHE A 6 15.11 8.00 -5.59
CA PHE A 6 14.01 8.68 -4.92
C PHE A 6 14.03 10.15 -5.31
N VAL A 7 12.85 10.75 -5.48
CA VAL A 7 12.70 12.17 -5.81
C VAL A 7 11.61 12.78 -4.94
N MET A 8 11.77 14.06 -4.60
CA MET A 8 10.71 14.85 -3.97
C MET A 8 9.96 15.62 -5.05
N ILE A 9 8.63 15.54 -5.05
CA ILE A 9 7.74 16.29 -5.95
C ILE A 9 6.58 16.79 -5.09
N ASP A 10 6.35 18.11 -5.07
CA ASP A 10 5.27 18.73 -4.29
C ASP A 10 5.22 18.30 -2.81
N GLY A 11 6.40 18.11 -2.20
CA GLY A 11 6.53 17.67 -0.81
C GLY A 11 6.35 16.16 -0.57
N LEU A 12 6.15 15.37 -1.63
CA LEU A 12 5.95 13.93 -1.56
C LEU A 12 7.17 13.16 -2.10
N LEU A 13 7.52 12.06 -1.43
CA LEU A 13 8.65 11.22 -1.81
C LEU A 13 8.22 10.11 -2.78
N TYR A 14 8.77 10.11 -3.99
CA TYR A 14 8.50 9.11 -5.01
C TYR A 14 9.72 8.25 -5.29
N ASN A 15 9.49 6.96 -5.50
CA ASN A 15 10.47 6.07 -6.12
C ASN A 15 10.20 6.00 -7.63
N ILE A 16 11.23 6.23 -8.44
CA ILE A 16 11.14 6.13 -9.90
C ILE A 16 11.70 4.78 -10.33
N ARG A 17 10.85 3.98 -10.96
CA ARG A 17 11.23 2.70 -11.56
C ARG A 17 11.91 2.92 -12.92
N PRO A 18 12.70 1.96 -13.43
CA PRO A 18 13.40 2.09 -14.71
C PRO A 18 12.48 2.38 -15.91
N ASN A 19 11.21 1.96 -15.84
CA ASN A 19 10.21 2.20 -16.87
C ASN A 19 9.51 3.58 -16.73
N GLY A 20 10.02 4.48 -15.89
CA GLY A 20 9.44 5.79 -15.62
C GLY A 20 8.22 5.78 -14.70
N THR A 21 7.74 4.60 -14.27
CA THR A 21 6.61 4.50 -13.34
C THR A 21 7.03 5.04 -11.97
N ARG A 22 6.19 5.91 -11.41
CA ARG A 22 6.40 6.49 -10.08
C ARG A 22 5.61 5.70 -9.05
N SER A 23 6.20 5.50 -7.87
CA SER A 23 5.48 4.95 -6.71
C SER A 23 5.66 5.86 -5.52
N LEU A 24 4.55 6.31 -4.93
CA LEU A 24 4.56 7.19 -3.76
C LEU A 24 5.01 6.40 -2.53
N TYR A 25 6.05 6.86 -1.85
CA TYR A 25 6.49 6.28 -0.59
C TYR A 25 5.46 6.56 0.51
N VAL A 26 5.13 5.52 1.27
CA VAL A 26 4.20 5.61 2.38
C VAL A 26 4.96 5.42 3.70
N PRO A 27 4.98 6.42 4.59
CA PRO A 27 5.52 6.27 5.94
C PRO A 27 4.80 5.18 6.73
N TYR A 28 5.53 4.48 7.60
CA TYR A 28 4.97 3.35 8.36
C TYR A 28 3.71 3.71 9.17
N LEU A 29 3.68 4.91 9.74
CA LEU A 29 2.57 5.40 10.56
C LEU A 29 1.25 5.52 9.77
N GLU A 30 1.35 5.84 8.48
CA GLU A 30 0.19 6.06 7.60
C GLU A 30 -0.40 4.76 7.03
N ILE A 31 0.33 3.64 7.13
CA ILE A 31 -0.07 2.38 6.47
C ILE A 31 -1.43 1.90 6.98
N LYS A 32 -1.70 2.00 8.28
CA LYS A 32 -2.98 1.53 8.86
C LYS A 32 -4.16 2.30 8.28
N LEU A 33 -4.03 3.63 8.16
CA LEU A 33 -5.06 4.51 7.63
C LEU A 33 -5.32 4.23 6.15
N ILE A 34 -4.24 4.08 5.36
CA ILE A 34 -4.33 3.75 3.93
C ILE A 34 -4.97 2.37 3.71
N LEU A 35 -4.61 1.37 4.52
CA LEU A 35 -5.22 0.04 4.43
C LEU A 35 -6.71 0.06 4.79
N GLY A 36 -7.10 0.84 5.80
CA GLY A 36 -8.50 1.08 6.13
C GLY A 36 -9.26 1.70 4.97
N ALA A 37 -8.76 2.81 4.41
CA ALA A 37 -9.38 3.46 3.26
C ALA A 37 -9.50 2.53 2.03
N ALA A 38 -8.45 1.76 1.73
CA ALA A 38 -8.47 0.83 0.59
C ALA A 38 -9.41 -0.38 0.81
N HIS A 39 -9.72 -0.70 2.06
CA HIS A 39 -10.58 -1.81 2.44
C HIS A 39 -12.06 -1.39 2.60
N ASP A 40 -12.31 -0.25 3.25
CA ASP A 40 -13.65 0.18 3.67
C ASP A 40 -14.41 0.95 2.59
N ASP A 41 -13.72 1.66 1.69
CA ASP A 41 -14.41 2.72 0.93
C ASP A 41 -15.34 2.22 -0.18
N LYS A 42 -15.26 0.96 -0.66
CA LYS A 42 -16.26 0.48 -1.67
C LYS A 42 -16.75 -0.96 -1.59
N HIS A 43 -15.96 -1.98 -1.24
CA HIS A 43 -16.45 -3.36 -1.10
C HIS A 43 -15.42 -4.15 -0.28
N HIS A 44 -15.82 -5.10 0.58
CA HIS A 44 -14.89 -6.00 1.28
C HIS A 44 -14.00 -6.75 0.27
N PHE A 45 -12.90 -6.13 -0.10
CA PHE A 45 -12.10 -6.57 -1.21
C PHE A 45 -11.21 -7.73 -0.78
N ARG A 46 -11.23 -8.81 -1.56
CA ARG A 46 -10.22 -9.87 -1.44
C ARG A 46 -8.83 -9.24 -1.57
N ARG A 47 -7.85 -9.79 -0.86
CA ARG A 47 -6.43 -9.37 -0.84
C ARG A 47 -5.90 -8.81 -2.17
N ASP A 48 -6.20 -9.48 -3.27
CA ASP A 48 -5.65 -9.14 -4.59
C ASP A 48 -6.21 -7.80 -5.14
N ARG A 49 -7.47 -7.47 -4.81
CA ARG A 49 -8.07 -6.16 -5.12
C ARG A 49 -7.43 -5.04 -4.32
N ILE A 50 -7.19 -5.23 -3.02
CA ILE A 50 -6.46 -4.25 -2.19
C ILE A 50 -5.05 -4.01 -2.74
N LEU A 51 -4.33 -5.08 -3.12
CA LEU A 51 -3.00 -4.96 -3.72
C LEU A 51 -3.02 -4.20 -5.05
N TYR A 52 -4.09 -4.37 -5.85
CA TYR A 52 -4.28 -3.66 -7.11
C TYR A 52 -4.51 -2.16 -6.90
N GLU A 53 -5.34 -1.77 -5.93
CA GLU A 53 -5.55 -0.36 -5.59
C GLU A 53 -4.26 0.30 -5.08
N LEU A 54 -3.48 -0.43 -4.27
CA LEU A 54 -2.21 0.06 -3.71
C LEU A 54 -1.02 -0.06 -4.69
N ARG A 55 -1.23 -0.36 -5.98
CA ARG A 55 -0.12 -0.62 -6.94
C ARG A 55 0.80 0.59 -7.13
N GLY A 56 0.24 1.81 -7.02
CA GLY A 56 0.97 3.07 -7.10
C GLY A 56 1.72 3.47 -5.83
N LEU A 57 1.56 2.71 -4.73
CA LEU A 57 2.20 3.00 -3.45
C LEU A 57 3.39 2.09 -3.20
N LEU A 58 4.49 2.69 -2.74
CA LEU A 58 5.65 2.02 -2.21
C LEU A 58 5.50 1.89 -0.69
N ILE A 59 4.99 0.74 -0.27
CA ILE A 59 4.84 0.35 1.13
C ILE A 59 5.85 -0.76 1.44
N ASN A 60 6.64 -0.59 2.49
CA ASN A 60 7.55 -1.64 2.93
C ASN A 60 6.76 -2.89 3.37
N LYS A 61 7.15 -4.07 2.90
CA LYS A 61 6.44 -5.34 3.16
C LYS A 61 4.94 -5.30 2.79
N LYS A 62 4.55 -4.53 1.76
CA LYS A 62 3.15 -4.31 1.32
C LYS A 62 2.29 -5.57 1.34
N THR A 63 2.72 -6.63 0.66
CA THR A 63 1.98 -7.90 0.55
C THR A 63 1.74 -8.56 1.90
N TYR A 64 2.72 -8.51 2.80
CA TYR A 64 2.59 -9.06 4.14
C TYR A 64 1.58 -8.26 4.97
N LEU A 65 1.64 -6.93 4.91
CA LEU A 65 0.75 -6.05 5.66
C LEU A 65 -0.71 -6.19 5.21
N VAL A 66 -0.96 -6.24 3.89
CA VAL A 66 -2.31 -6.50 3.35
C VAL A 66 -2.83 -7.87 3.81
N LYS A 67 -2.01 -8.93 3.72
CA LYS A 67 -2.41 -10.27 4.20
C LYS A 67 -2.77 -10.27 5.69
N LYS A 68 -1.94 -9.63 6.51
CA LYS A 68 -2.16 -9.52 7.97
C LYS A 68 -3.45 -8.74 8.26
N TYR A 69 -3.68 -7.64 7.56
CA TYR A 69 -4.87 -6.80 7.72
C TYR A 69 -6.15 -7.54 7.38
N VAL A 70 -6.22 -8.18 6.20
CA VAL A 70 -7.40 -8.97 5.79
C VAL A 70 -7.68 -10.12 6.77
N LYS A 71 -6.65 -10.82 7.25
CA LYS A 71 -6.82 -11.89 8.25
C LYS A 71 -7.42 -11.36 9.55
N HIS A 72 -6.89 -10.25 10.06
CA HIS A 72 -7.40 -9.61 11.27
C HIS A 72 -8.86 -9.22 11.07
N TYR A 73 -9.19 -8.52 9.99
CA TYR A 73 -10.56 -8.11 9.69
C TYR A 73 -11.56 -9.27 9.62
N LEU A 74 -11.23 -10.36 8.89
CA LEU A 74 -12.08 -11.55 8.81
C LEU A 74 -12.29 -12.23 10.18
N THR A 75 -11.33 -12.13 11.08
CA THR A 75 -11.45 -12.70 12.44
C THR A 75 -12.42 -11.91 13.31
N TYR A 76 -12.52 -10.59 13.12
CA TYR A 76 -13.43 -9.72 13.88
C TYR A 76 -14.84 -9.64 13.29
N LEU A 77 -15.03 -10.00 12.01
CA LEU A 77 -16.36 -10.04 11.36
C LEU A 77 -17.10 -11.37 11.54
N LEU A 78 -16.37 -12.47 11.78
CA LEU A 78 -16.92 -13.83 11.91
C LEU A 78 -17.09 -14.28 13.37
N ASN A 79 -16.76 -13.42 14.33
CA ASN A 79 -17.10 -13.54 15.75
C ASN A 79 -18.08 -12.45 16.13
#